data_AF-A0A1B7X6A1-F1
#
_entry.id   AF-A0A1B7X6A1-F1
#
_cell.length_a   1.000
_cell.length_b   1.000
_cell.length_c   1.000
_cell.angle_alpha   90.00
_cell.angle_beta   90.00
_cell.angle_gamma   90.00
#
_symmetry.space_group_name_H-M   'P 1'
#
loop_
_entity.id
_entity.type
_entity.pdbx_description
1 polymer ?
#
loop_
_entity_poly.entity_id
_entity_poly.type
_entity_poly.pdbx_seq_one_letter_code
_entity_poly.pdbx_strand_id
1 'polypeptide(L)'
;MHGIRFQETEEAYTSKASFLDGDSLPKYGEKPDGWKASGKRVKRGLYESGDGSFVNADLNGAANILRKVSGRLSLSLDQLSRRSLAIVARIKLN
;
A
#
# COMPACT_ATOMS: atom_id res chain seq x y z
N MET A 1 -20.36 8.02 20.80
CA MET A 1 -19.71 7.52 19.57
C MET A 1 -19.35 8.73 18.71
N HIS A 2 -18.08 8.96 18.39
CA HIS A 2 -17.51 10.25 17.97
C HIS A 2 -17.80 10.72 16.52
N GLY A 3 -18.91 10.30 15.90
CA GLY A 3 -19.21 10.66 14.50
C GLY A 3 -18.26 10.06 13.46
N ILE A 4 -17.46 9.05 13.84
CA ILE A 4 -16.53 8.35 12.95
C ILE A 4 -17.32 7.35 12.10
N ARG A 5 -17.22 7.48 10.77
CA ARG A 5 -17.75 6.49 9.83
C ARG A 5 -16.75 5.35 9.68
N PHE A 6 -17.14 4.15 10.10
CA PHE A 6 -16.35 2.94 9.92
C PHE A 6 -16.73 2.22 8.63
N GLN A 7 -15.74 1.76 7.86
CA GLN A 7 -15.92 0.95 6.66
C GLN A 7 -14.95 -0.22 6.71
N GLU A 8 -15.49 -1.43 6.73
CA GLU A 8 -14.68 -2.65 6.67
C GLU A 8 -14.28 -2.97 5.21
N THR A 9 -13.07 -3.53 5.05
CA THR A 9 -12.55 -4.05 3.78
C THR A 9 -11.56 -5.19 4.05
N GLU A 10 -11.41 -6.09 3.09
CA GLU A 10 -10.46 -7.21 3.18
C GLU A 10 -9.02 -6.81 2.83
N GLU A 11 -8.05 -7.45 3.50
CA GLU A 11 -6.62 -7.10 3.41
C GLU A 11 -5.84 -7.87 2.34
N ALA A 12 -6.50 -8.61 1.43
CA ALA A 12 -5.77 -9.41 0.46
C ALA A 12 -4.81 -8.55 -0.38
N TYR A 13 -3.56 -9.02 -0.45
CA TYR A 13 -2.45 -8.46 -1.22
C TYR A 13 -1.95 -7.07 -0.82
N THR A 14 -2.52 -6.43 0.22
CA THR A 14 -2.17 -5.05 0.61
C THR A 14 -0.73 -4.90 1.11
N SER A 15 -0.17 -5.94 1.72
CA SER A 15 1.22 -5.99 2.18
C SER A 15 2.23 -6.43 1.11
N LYS A 16 1.75 -6.93 -0.04
CA LYS A 16 2.58 -7.45 -1.13
C LYS A 16 2.67 -6.47 -2.30
N ALA A 17 1.52 -5.96 -2.75
CA ALA A 17 1.42 -5.00 -3.83
C ALA A 17 2.14 -3.70 -3.50
N SER A 18 2.79 -3.10 -4.49
CA SER A 18 3.41 -1.79 -4.37
C SER A 18 2.37 -0.71 -4.61
N PHE A 19 2.14 0.13 -3.60
CA PHE A 19 1.30 1.31 -3.78
C PHE A 19 1.92 2.26 -4.82
N LEU A 20 3.24 2.43 -4.77
CA LEU A 20 3.96 3.40 -5.60
C LEU A 20 4.02 3.03 -7.08
N ASP A 21 3.99 1.73 -7.39
CA ASP A 21 3.98 1.25 -8.77
C ASP A 21 2.55 1.05 -9.30
N GLY A 22 1.55 1.30 -8.46
CA GLY A 22 0.15 1.18 -8.84
C GLY A 22 -0.32 -0.26 -9.03
N ASP A 23 0.35 -1.24 -8.40
CA ASP A 23 0.00 -2.66 -8.49
C ASP A 23 -1.50 -2.88 -8.26
N SER A 24 -2.06 -3.84 -8.98
CA SER A 24 -3.46 -4.24 -8.78
C SER A 24 -3.65 -4.90 -7.42
N LEU A 25 -4.81 -4.69 -6.82
CA LEU A 25 -5.20 -5.24 -5.52
C LEU A 25 -6.38 -6.21 -5.72
N PRO A 26 -6.14 -7.43 -6.22
CA PRO A 26 -7.20 -8.39 -6.41
C PRO A 26 -7.87 -8.74 -5.09
N LYS A 27 -9.13 -9.14 -5.12
CA LYS A 27 -9.80 -9.62 -3.91
C LYS A 27 -9.27 -10.98 -3.50
N TYR A 28 -9.49 -11.37 -2.25
CA TYR A 28 -9.24 -12.73 -1.80
C TYR A 28 -9.92 -13.75 -2.74
N GLY A 29 -9.16 -14.73 -3.22
CA GLY A 29 -9.63 -15.73 -4.19
C GLY A 29 -9.69 -15.26 -5.65
N GLU A 30 -9.64 -13.96 -5.93
CA GLU A 30 -9.73 -13.37 -7.28
C GLU A 30 -8.35 -12.98 -7.86
N LYS A 31 -7.27 -13.62 -7.40
CA LYS A 31 -5.91 -13.31 -7.91
C LYS A 31 -5.75 -13.87 -9.33
N PRO A 32 -5.43 -13.03 -10.33
CA PRO A 32 -5.18 -13.52 -11.68
C PRO A 32 -3.98 -14.48 -11.76
N ASP A 33 -4.03 -15.39 -12.73
CA ASP A 33 -2.88 -16.24 -13.04
C ASP A 33 -1.68 -15.39 -13.47
N GLY A 34 -0.50 -15.75 -12.96
CA GLY A 34 0.73 -14.99 -13.21
C GLY A 34 0.83 -13.65 -12.47
N TRP A 35 -0.16 -13.28 -11.64
CA TRP A 35 -0.06 -12.05 -10.85
C TRP A 35 1.17 -12.07 -9.94
N LYS A 36 1.97 -11.01 -10.04
CA LYS A 36 3.17 -10.78 -9.24
C LYS A 36 3.23 -9.29 -8.89
N ALA A 37 3.47 -8.99 -7.62
CA ALA A 37 3.74 -7.63 -7.21
C ALA A 37 5.05 -7.12 -7.83
N SER A 38 5.09 -5.83 -8.19
CA SER A 38 6.31 -5.18 -8.68
C SER A 38 7.36 -5.04 -7.58
N GLY A 39 6.91 -4.80 -6.35
CA GLY A 39 7.75 -4.60 -5.17
C GLY A 39 7.74 -5.79 -4.21
N LYS A 40 8.47 -5.65 -3.10
CA LYS A 40 8.60 -6.68 -2.08
C LYS A 40 8.80 -6.09 -0.68
N ARG A 41 8.21 -6.74 0.32
CA ARG A 41 8.55 -6.47 1.72
C ARG A 41 9.91 -7.11 2.02
N VAL A 42 10.89 -6.30 2.38
CA VAL A 42 12.25 -6.78 2.69
C VAL A 42 12.32 -7.24 4.14
N LYS A 43 11.82 -6.43 5.07
CA LYS A 43 11.72 -6.75 6.51
C LYS A 43 10.64 -5.91 7.17
N ARG A 44 10.43 -6.10 8.48
CA ARG A 44 9.50 -5.27 9.26
C ARG A 44 9.87 -3.79 9.09
N GLY A 45 8.86 -2.97 8.74
CA GLY A 45 9.03 -1.54 8.50
C GLY A 45 9.70 -1.15 7.18
N LEU A 46 10.11 -2.09 6.32
CA LEU A 46 10.82 -1.78 5.07
C LEU A 46 10.24 -2.52 3.85
N TYR A 47 9.81 -1.75 2.88
CA TYR A 47 9.28 -2.21 1.59
C TYR A 47 10.08 -1.58 0.45
N GLU A 48 10.35 -2.36 -0.59
CA GLU A 48 11.07 -1.96 -1.80
C GLU A 48 10.09 -1.94 -2.98
N SER A 49 9.93 -0.81 -3.66
CA SER A 49 9.14 -0.70 -4.90
C SER A 49 9.88 -1.30 -6.10
N GLY A 50 9.19 -1.43 -7.22
CA GLY A 50 9.73 -1.99 -8.47
C GLY A 50 10.91 -1.18 -9.04
N ASP A 51 11.00 0.12 -8.74
CA ASP A 51 12.14 0.97 -9.10
C ASP A 51 13.30 0.92 -8.08
N GLY A 52 13.22 0.05 -7.07
CA GLY A 52 14.23 -0.12 -6.02
C GLY A 52 14.16 0.92 -4.90
N SER A 53 13.17 1.84 -4.91
CA SER A 53 12.99 2.80 -3.82
C SER A 53 12.50 2.12 -2.55
N PHE A 54 12.95 2.59 -1.39
CA PHE A 54 12.52 2.09 -0.10
C PHE A 54 11.48 3.01 0.56
N VAL A 55 10.40 2.41 1.07
CA VAL A 55 9.37 3.06 1.86
C VAL A 55 9.04 2.26 3.11
N ASN A 56 8.31 2.87 4.05
CA ASN A 56 7.83 2.14 5.21
C ASN A 56 6.77 1.11 4.78
N ALA A 57 6.94 -0.15 5.20
CA ALA A 57 6.05 -1.24 4.82
C ALA A 57 4.61 -1.09 5.34
N ASP A 58 4.44 -0.54 6.54
CA ASP A 58 3.12 -0.37 7.16
C ASP A 58 2.38 0.79 6.47
N LEU A 59 3.10 1.86 6.08
CA LEU A 59 2.53 2.93 5.25
C LEU A 59 2.13 2.44 3.85
N ASN A 60 2.93 1.57 3.21
CA ASN A 60 2.54 0.93 1.94
C ASN A 60 1.24 0.12 2.11
N GLY A 61 1.16 -0.70 3.17
CA GLY A 61 -0.04 -1.47 3.48
C GLY A 61 -1.27 -0.59 3.71
N ALA A 62 -1.14 0.45 4.53
CA ALA A 62 -2.22 1.40 4.82
C ALA A 62 -2.68 2.14 3.56
N ALA A 63 -1.75 2.58 2.71
CA ALA A 63 -2.09 3.24 1.44
C ALA A 63 -2.83 2.29 0.48
N ASN A 64 -2.49 1.00 0.46
CA ASN A 64 -3.21 0.00 -0.32
C ASN A 64 -4.62 -0.29 0.25
N ILE A 65 -4.80 -0.29 1.56
CA ILE A 65 -6.15 -0.37 2.18
C ILE A 65 -7.00 0.83 1.76
N LEU A 66 -6.43 2.04 1.82
CA LEU A 66 -7.10 3.25 1.34
C LEU A 66 -7.48 3.15 -0.15
N ARG A 67 -6.61 2.61 -1.00
CA ARG A 67 -6.94 2.35 -2.42
C ARG A 67 -8.14 1.45 -2.58
N LYS A 68 -8.25 0.35 -1.82
CA LYS A 68 -9.41 -0.57 -1.91
C LYS A 68 -10.75 0.11 -1.59
N VAL A 69 -10.76 1.08 -0.68
CA VAL A 69 -12.00 1.74 -0.24
C VAL A 69 -12.24 3.09 -0.91
N SER A 70 -11.24 3.67 -1.58
CA SER A 70 -11.28 5.03 -2.16
C SER A 70 -12.52 5.28 -3.02
N GLY A 71 -12.83 4.38 -3.96
CA GLY A 71 -14.01 4.49 -4.82
C GLY A 71 -15.34 4.39 -4.07
N ARG A 72 -15.42 3.56 -3.02
CA ARG A 72 -16.64 3.42 -2.18
C ARG A 72 -16.87 4.66 -1.32
N LEU A 73 -15.79 5.31 -0.89
CA LEU A 73 -15.81 6.46 0.01
C LEU A 73 -15.68 7.80 -0.73
N SER A 74 -15.57 7.80 -2.06
CA SER A 74 -15.32 8.99 -2.88
C SER A 74 -14.11 9.80 -2.39
N LEU A 75 -13.03 9.12 -1.98
CA LEU A 75 -11.80 9.75 -1.51
C LEU A 75 -10.87 10.05 -2.68
N SER A 76 -10.36 11.29 -2.76
CA SER A 76 -9.19 11.60 -3.60
C SER A 76 -7.93 11.15 -2.87
N LEU A 77 -7.07 10.40 -3.58
CA LEU A 77 -5.78 9.95 -3.09
C LEU A 77 -4.62 10.79 -3.66
N ASP A 78 -4.90 11.92 -4.30
CA ASP A 78 -3.90 12.72 -5.05
C ASP A 78 -2.79 13.29 -4.14
N GLN A 79 -3.07 13.40 -2.84
CA GLN A 79 -2.12 13.86 -1.84
C GLN A 79 -1.22 12.73 -1.29
N LEU A 80 -1.52 11.46 -1.59
CA LEU A 80 -0.65 10.34 -1.23
C LEU A 80 0.54 10.30 -2.20
N SER A 81 1.72 10.62 -1.69
CA SER A 81 2.95 10.69 -2.47
C SER A 81 4.02 9.76 -1.92
N ARG A 82 5.07 9.53 -2.72
CA ARG A 82 6.33 8.92 -2.25
C ARG A 82 6.83 9.56 -0.97
N ARG A 83 6.70 10.89 -0.86
CA ARG A 83 7.14 11.65 0.31
C ARG A 83 6.41 11.20 1.58
N SER A 84 5.08 11.06 1.55
CA SER A 84 4.32 10.57 2.72
C SER A 84 4.71 9.16 3.14
N LEU A 85 5.14 8.30 2.20
CA LEU A 85 5.54 6.92 2.49
C LEU A 85 7.01 6.77 2.91
N ALA A 86 7.85 7.76 2.56
CA ALA A 86 9.30 7.74 2.80
C ALA A 86 9.76 8.62 3.98
N ILE A 87 8.95 9.58 4.46
CA ILE A 87 9.34 10.49 5.55
C ILE A 87 9.77 9.74 6.83
N VAL A 88 9.20 8.56 7.09
CA VAL A 88 9.57 7.73 8.26
C VAL A 88 10.79 6.82 7.98
N ALA A 89 11.26 6.70 6.73
CA ALA A 89 12.25 5.71 6.30
C ALA A 89 13.66 6.28 5.97
N ARG A 90 14.02 7.49 6.42
CA ARG A 90 15.41 7.99 6.27
C ARG A 90 16.38 7.29 7.22
N ILE A 91 16.65 6.01 6.99
CA ILE A 91 17.84 5.34 7.51
C ILE A 91 18.60 4.82 6.31
N LYS A 92 19.63 5.57 5.89
CA LYS A 92 20.70 5.00 5.06
C LYS A 92 21.45 4.02 5.96
N LEU A 93 21.35 2.74 5.65
CA LEU A 93 22.28 1.75 6.18
C LEU A 93 23.51 1.81 5.27
N ASN A 94 24.58 2.42 5.77
CA ASN A 94 25.91 2.34 5.20
C ASN A 94 26.62 1.10 5.77
#